data_AF-A0A819XYZ2-F1
#
_entry.id   AF-A0A819XYZ2-F1
#
_cell.length_a   1.000
_cell.length_b   1.000
_cell.length_c   1.000
_cell.angle_alpha   90.00
_cell.angle_beta   90.00
_cell.angle_gamma   90.00
#
_symmetry.space_group_name_H-M   'P 1'
#
loop_
_entity.id
_entity.type
_entity.pdbx_description
1 polymer ?
#
loop_
_entity_poly.entity_id
_entity_poly.type
_entity_poly.pdbx_seq_one_letter_code
_entity_poly.pdbx_strand_id
1 'polypeptide(L)'
;MCLVLFILFCSFVFTDGRHFNGGTISWAPIDPYDNSTSVGITITQSYSWTYPYIQCATNVPISTGTFSGANTNLICAVDCSTDGGYSSAPIDILTDCTSTNLSLKMMTSQRSKNITLSADAHFYLAYRGSAWVALNDPAEQGLDWSILTHIDLRKRPDGLINTPPVAKVVSPQYAVVNRTIQINIPVSDANADDDVRCRWSTYTVGSRRRKRSDKEEHIKHLPDINFYKKVASDRELIHIRKKRDCPDGCNATCAYGCACSCTGCVSTACSGSTCNDTGGTTDTTTTTDMITTTDTTTTTDTTSTTDTTTTTDTTSTESPGTPKSTSSYPIRQAIDECGDICYPGSVPSGTTLSNCAITFTGFKADAWYAVAIQVEDFIDGTSMTPMSSVPVQFLIYVQSSCSKKPIIFPLNRCLEVQVGVSITFSISAMNLCDLTVDTLADIIVLNGITGMTRSNLTNSPINTSIYYVRFTWTPQINQVGLQQLCTTALTT
;
A
#
# COMPACT_ATOMS: atom_id res chain seq x y z
N MET A 1 18.00 49.05 26.26
CA MET A 1 16.82 48.90 25.40
C MET A 1 17.31 48.56 23.99
N CYS A 2 17.49 47.28 23.68
CA CYS A 2 17.60 46.82 22.30
C CYS A 2 17.36 45.31 22.27
N LEU A 3 16.10 44.99 21.98
CA LEU A 3 15.64 43.80 21.30
C LEU A 3 16.23 42.47 21.79
N VAL A 4 15.58 41.94 22.83
CA VAL A 4 15.33 40.50 22.94
C VAL A 4 14.60 40.11 21.64
N LEU A 5 15.37 39.80 20.60
CA LEU A 5 14.88 39.15 19.40
C LEU A 5 14.57 37.72 19.84
N PHE A 6 13.37 37.58 20.40
CA PHE A 6 12.67 36.32 20.56
C PHE A 6 12.75 35.63 19.20
N ILE A 7 13.74 34.75 19.07
CA ILE A 7 13.77 33.75 18.02
C ILE A 7 12.53 32.90 18.32
N LEU A 8 11.41 33.33 17.75
CA LEU A 8 10.33 32.47 17.31
C LEU A 8 11.00 31.42 16.42
N PHE A 9 11.58 30.41 17.07
CA PHE A 9 11.55 29.04 16.59
C PHE A 9 10.07 28.73 16.44
N CYS A 10 9.45 29.24 15.38
CA CYS A 10 8.39 28.53 14.69
C CYS A 10 9.04 27.20 14.31
N SER A 11 8.97 26.26 15.24
CA SER A 11 9.02 24.86 14.93
C SER A 11 7.81 24.67 14.03
N PHE A 12 8.02 24.86 12.72
CA PHE A 12 7.16 24.27 11.73
C PHE A 12 7.29 22.78 11.96
N VAL A 13 6.46 22.26 12.87
CA VAL A 13 6.14 20.85 12.88
C VAL A 13 5.47 20.65 11.54
N PHE A 14 6.23 20.20 10.55
CA PHE A 14 5.66 19.56 9.39
C PHE A 14 4.88 18.38 9.95
N THR A 15 3.58 18.58 10.15
CA THR A 15 2.67 17.48 10.35
C THR A 15 2.60 16.80 8.99
N ASP A 16 3.47 15.80 8.78
CA ASP A 16 3.31 14.87 7.66
C ASP A 16 1.90 14.31 7.79
N GLY A 17 1.00 14.84 6.94
CA GLY A 17 -0.42 14.71 7.15
C GLY A 17 -0.79 13.23 7.10
N ARG A 18 -1.37 12.69 8.15
CA ARG A 18 -1.87 11.31 8.20
C ARG A 18 -3.26 11.27 7.57
N HIS A 19 -3.34 11.21 6.25
CA HIS A 19 -4.63 11.48 5.61
C HIS A 19 -5.04 10.55 4.49
N PHE A 20 -4.13 9.74 3.94
CA PHE A 20 -4.50 8.77 2.91
C PHE A 20 -4.69 7.37 3.51
N ASN A 21 -5.82 6.73 3.17
CA ASN A 21 -6.27 5.44 3.72
C ASN A 21 -6.51 4.39 2.62
N GLY A 22 -5.97 4.65 1.43
CA GLY A 22 -6.07 3.77 0.26
C GLY A 22 -7.08 4.22 -0.76
N GLY A 23 -7.28 3.37 -1.76
CA GLY A 23 -8.08 3.69 -2.92
C GLY A 23 -7.82 2.74 -4.08
N THR A 24 -8.35 3.12 -5.24
CA THR A 24 -8.21 2.42 -6.51
C THR A 24 -8.24 3.41 -7.67
N ILE A 25 -7.58 3.03 -8.76
CA ILE A 25 -7.68 3.71 -10.05
C ILE A 25 -8.00 2.61 -11.06
N SER A 26 -9.12 2.73 -11.75
CA SER A 26 -9.50 1.83 -12.84
C SER A 26 -9.73 2.62 -14.11
N TRP A 27 -9.81 1.91 -15.24
CA TRP A 27 -10.15 2.49 -16.52
C TRP A 27 -11.13 1.57 -17.25
N ALA A 28 -11.72 2.02 -18.35
CA ALA A 28 -12.44 1.16 -19.28
C ALA A 28 -12.55 1.87 -20.65
N PRO A 29 -12.51 1.15 -21.77
CA PRO A 29 -12.87 1.74 -23.05
C PRO A 29 -14.34 2.20 -23.02
N ILE A 30 -14.62 3.35 -23.62
CA ILE A 30 -16.00 3.83 -23.80
C ILE A 30 -16.76 2.89 -24.75
N ASP A 31 -16.06 2.43 -25.78
CA ASP A 31 -16.53 1.40 -26.70
C ASP A 31 -15.42 0.34 -26.91
N PRO A 32 -15.57 -0.87 -26.37
CA PRO A 32 -14.61 -1.96 -26.58
C PRO A 32 -14.42 -2.36 -28.06
N TYR A 33 -15.40 -2.04 -28.91
CA TYR A 33 -15.41 -2.36 -30.34
C TYR A 33 -14.78 -1.28 -31.22
N ASP A 34 -14.32 -0.16 -30.63
CA ASP A 34 -13.72 0.95 -31.37
C ASP A 34 -12.53 0.46 -32.23
N ASN A 35 -12.50 0.87 -33.49
CA ASN A 35 -11.46 0.54 -34.48
C ASN A 35 -10.78 1.79 -35.05
N SER A 36 -11.04 2.95 -34.45
CA SER A 36 -10.38 4.20 -34.82
C SER A 36 -8.91 4.19 -34.34
N THR A 37 -8.12 5.13 -34.87
CA THR A 37 -6.73 5.32 -34.43
C THR A 37 -6.61 5.93 -33.03
N SER A 38 -7.73 6.38 -32.45
CA SER A 38 -7.78 7.09 -31.18
C SER A 38 -8.98 6.62 -30.36
N VAL A 39 -8.73 5.90 -29.28
CA VAL A 39 -9.75 5.26 -28.46
C VAL A 39 -10.13 6.16 -27.29
N GLY A 40 -11.43 6.33 -27.08
CA GLY A 40 -11.96 6.98 -25.87
C GLY A 40 -11.98 6.01 -24.69
N ILE A 41 -11.42 6.42 -23.56
CA ILE A 41 -11.47 5.66 -22.30
C ILE A 41 -12.03 6.51 -21.16
N THR A 42 -12.62 5.86 -20.17
CA THR A 42 -13.03 6.46 -18.89
C THR A 42 -12.05 6.02 -17.81
N ILE A 43 -11.40 6.96 -17.13
CA ILE A 43 -10.60 6.67 -15.92
C ILE A 43 -11.42 7.00 -14.69
N THR A 44 -11.53 6.07 -13.75
CA THR A 44 -12.23 6.22 -12.48
C THR A 44 -11.24 6.16 -11.32
N GLN A 45 -11.18 7.25 -10.54
CA GLN A 45 -10.38 7.37 -9.34
C GLN A 45 -11.29 7.27 -8.12
N SER A 46 -10.97 6.42 -7.14
CA SER A 46 -11.66 6.38 -5.85
C SER A 46 -10.67 6.31 -4.70
N TYR A 47 -10.80 7.23 -3.75
CA TYR A 47 -9.84 7.43 -2.67
C TYR A 47 -10.52 7.43 -1.30
N SER A 48 -9.80 6.95 -0.30
CA SER A 48 -10.21 6.95 1.10
C SER A 48 -9.32 7.91 1.90
N TRP A 49 -9.93 8.82 2.65
CA TRP A 49 -9.25 9.89 3.36
C TRP A 49 -9.62 9.93 4.84
N THR A 50 -8.75 10.53 5.67
CA THR A 50 -9.01 10.71 7.10
C THR A 50 -9.99 11.85 7.30
N TYR A 51 -11.15 11.57 7.90
CA TYR A 51 -12.22 12.51 8.18
C TYR A 51 -12.31 12.81 9.69
N PRO A 52 -12.60 14.04 10.14
CA PRO A 52 -12.87 15.25 9.37
C PRO A 52 -11.62 16.07 8.99
N TYR A 53 -10.43 15.46 9.08
CA TYR A 53 -9.18 16.15 8.76
C TYR A 53 -9.13 16.62 7.30
N ILE A 54 -9.48 15.72 6.36
CA ILE A 54 -9.86 16.08 5.00
C ILE A 54 -11.36 16.38 5.00
N GLN A 55 -11.75 17.49 4.38
CA GLN A 55 -13.12 17.94 4.28
C GLN A 55 -13.85 17.25 3.14
N CYS A 56 -15.05 16.76 3.43
CA CYS A 56 -15.94 16.20 2.42
C CYS A 56 -16.59 17.32 1.62
N ALA A 57 -16.16 17.47 0.37
CA ALA A 57 -16.68 18.44 -0.59
C ALA A 57 -16.40 17.97 -2.03
N THR A 58 -16.65 18.82 -3.01
CA THR A 58 -16.13 18.62 -4.37
C THR A 58 -14.65 18.99 -4.44
N ASN A 59 -13.90 18.40 -5.37
CA ASN A 59 -12.44 18.63 -5.52
C ASN A 59 -11.62 18.30 -4.25
N VAL A 60 -11.82 17.13 -3.68
CA VAL A 60 -10.97 16.57 -2.61
C VAL A 60 -9.58 16.21 -3.19
N PRO A 61 -8.46 16.53 -2.50
CA PRO A 61 -8.38 17.08 -1.14
C PRO A 61 -8.32 18.63 -1.06
N ILE A 62 -8.21 19.34 -2.19
CA ILE A 62 -7.95 20.79 -2.19
C ILE A 62 -9.08 21.66 -1.62
N SER A 63 -10.28 21.09 -1.50
CA SER A 63 -11.39 21.69 -0.77
C SER A 63 -11.08 21.91 0.72
N THR A 64 -10.11 21.18 1.28
CA THR A 64 -9.63 21.38 2.64
C THR A 64 -8.64 22.52 2.66
N GLY A 65 -8.88 23.56 3.47
CA GLY A 65 -8.07 24.79 3.44
C GLY A 65 -6.56 24.59 3.56
N THR A 66 -6.10 23.61 4.35
CA THR A 66 -4.68 23.26 4.51
C THR A 66 -4.08 22.50 3.32
N PHE A 67 -4.92 22.04 2.39
CA PHE A 67 -4.54 21.26 1.20
C PHE A 67 -4.85 21.98 -0.11
N SER A 68 -5.14 23.29 -0.10
CA SER A 68 -5.51 24.05 -1.30
C SER A 68 -4.48 23.97 -2.45
N GLY A 69 -3.20 23.73 -2.13
CA GLY A 69 -2.11 23.52 -3.09
C GLY A 69 -1.77 22.05 -3.40
N ALA A 70 -2.55 21.09 -2.91
CA ALA A 70 -2.24 19.65 -3.02
C ALA A 70 -2.69 19.02 -4.35
N ASN A 71 -3.23 19.80 -5.29
CA ASN A 71 -3.61 19.27 -6.59
C ASN A 71 -2.37 18.89 -7.40
N THR A 72 -2.38 17.69 -7.97
CA THR A 72 -1.37 17.21 -8.90
C THR A 72 -2.03 16.35 -9.96
N ASN A 73 -1.28 15.99 -11.00
CA ASN A 73 -1.72 15.08 -12.04
C ASN A 73 -1.40 13.64 -11.70
N LEU A 74 -2.22 12.71 -12.19
CA LEU A 74 -1.82 11.32 -12.30
C LEU A 74 -0.59 11.23 -13.22
N ILE A 75 0.40 10.46 -12.78
CA ILE A 75 1.68 10.36 -13.48
C ILE A 75 1.69 9.12 -14.35
N CYS A 76 2.23 9.24 -15.57
CA CYS A 76 2.73 8.05 -16.23
C CYS A 76 3.96 7.56 -15.47
N ALA A 77 3.90 6.32 -14.99
CA ALA A 77 4.89 5.72 -14.12
C ALA A 77 5.92 4.88 -14.89
N VAL A 78 5.44 4.09 -15.85
CA VAL A 78 6.22 3.14 -16.65
C VAL A 78 5.66 3.07 -18.06
N ASP A 79 6.55 2.85 -19.03
CA ASP A 79 6.27 2.75 -20.47
C ASP A 79 5.64 4.03 -21.05
N CYS A 80 6.12 5.19 -20.59
CA CYS A 80 5.55 6.48 -20.98
C CYS A 80 5.79 6.90 -22.43
N SER A 81 6.67 6.20 -23.16
CA SER A 81 6.81 6.38 -24.60
C SER A 81 5.60 5.86 -25.39
N THR A 82 4.79 4.98 -24.78
CA THR A 82 3.62 4.34 -25.37
C THR A 82 2.34 4.77 -24.66
N ASP A 83 2.33 5.96 -24.06
CA ASP A 83 1.20 6.50 -23.30
C ASP A 83 0.05 7.03 -24.16
N GLY A 84 0.16 6.90 -25.49
CA GLY A 84 -0.86 7.30 -26.45
C GLY A 84 -1.17 8.80 -26.46
N GLY A 85 -0.27 9.65 -25.93
CA GLY A 85 -0.47 11.09 -25.80
C GLY A 85 -0.92 11.55 -24.42
N TYR A 86 -1.06 10.65 -23.43
CA TYR A 86 -1.51 10.99 -22.08
C TYR A 86 -0.69 12.14 -21.46
N SER A 87 0.64 12.10 -21.57
CA SER A 87 1.54 13.11 -20.98
C SER A 87 1.34 14.52 -21.54
N SER A 88 0.67 14.67 -22.70
CA SER A 88 0.35 15.98 -23.28
C SER A 88 -0.89 16.62 -22.66
N ALA A 89 -1.80 15.83 -22.10
CA ALA A 89 -3.05 16.28 -21.49
C ALA A 89 -3.41 15.44 -20.26
N PRO A 90 -2.56 15.43 -19.22
CA PRO A 90 -2.77 14.58 -18.06
C PRO A 90 -3.99 15.01 -17.24
N ILE A 91 -4.56 14.07 -16.49
CA ILE A 91 -5.69 14.33 -15.61
C ILE A 91 -5.25 14.52 -14.17
N ASP A 92 -5.96 15.38 -13.45
CA ASP A 92 -5.71 15.64 -12.03
C ASP A 92 -6.22 14.52 -11.10
N ILE A 93 -5.74 14.55 -9.86
CA ILE A 93 -6.08 13.61 -8.79
C ILE A 93 -7.38 13.98 -8.07
N LEU A 94 -8.06 15.03 -8.52
CA LEU A 94 -9.20 15.56 -7.78
C LEU A 94 -10.40 14.64 -7.92
N THR A 95 -11.05 14.41 -6.79
CA THR A 95 -12.25 13.57 -6.68
C THR A 95 -13.36 14.32 -5.95
N ASP A 96 -14.58 13.80 -5.98
CA ASP A 96 -15.71 14.38 -5.26
C ASP A 96 -16.10 13.47 -4.10
N CYS A 97 -16.32 14.03 -2.91
CA CYS A 97 -16.72 13.25 -1.76
C CYS A 97 -18.03 12.51 -2.04
N THR A 98 -18.03 11.20 -1.79
CA THR A 98 -19.20 10.34 -1.96
C THR A 98 -19.83 9.97 -0.63
N SER A 99 -19.03 9.81 0.43
CA SER A 99 -19.50 9.37 1.74
C SER A 99 -18.52 9.72 2.87
N THR A 100 -19.04 9.91 4.08
CA THR A 100 -18.25 10.11 5.30
C THR A 100 -18.73 9.19 6.43
N ASN A 101 -17.82 8.91 7.35
CA ASN A 101 -18.11 8.25 8.61
C ASN A 101 -17.26 8.87 9.73
N LEU A 102 -17.92 9.55 10.67
CA LEU A 102 -17.29 10.17 11.83
C LEU A 102 -16.66 9.14 12.77
N SER A 103 -17.38 8.06 13.07
CA SER A 103 -16.93 7.02 14.01
C SER A 103 -15.65 6.33 13.53
N LEU A 104 -15.54 6.11 12.22
CA LEU A 104 -14.34 5.53 11.61
C LEU A 104 -13.27 6.56 11.26
N LYS A 105 -13.59 7.85 11.37
CA LYS A 105 -12.76 8.92 10.85
C LYS A 105 -12.41 8.71 9.37
N MET A 106 -13.35 8.21 8.58
CA MET A 106 -13.17 7.88 7.16
C MET A 106 -14.03 8.74 6.25
N MET A 107 -13.50 9.05 5.07
CA MET A 107 -14.24 9.59 3.93
C MET A 107 -13.87 8.80 2.70
N THR A 108 -14.83 8.61 1.79
CA THR A 108 -14.56 8.13 0.43
C THR A 108 -14.90 9.24 -0.55
N SER A 109 -14.05 9.39 -1.58
CA SER A 109 -14.29 10.27 -2.71
C SER A 109 -14.09 9.50 -4.02
N GLN A 110 -14.74 9.94 -5.09
CA GLN A 110 -14.65 9.32 -6.40
C GLN A 110 -14.84 10.36 -7.52
N ARG A 111 -14.18 10.16 -8.66
CA ARG A 111 -14.47 10.87 -9.90
C ARG A 111 -14.12 10.03 -11.11
N SER A 112 -14.88 10.18 -12.18
CA SER A 112 -14.58 9.61 -13.49
C SER A 112 -14.30 10.72 -14.51
N LYS A 113 -13.33 10.51 -15.39
CA LYS A 113 -13.00 11.45 -16.47
C LYS A 113 -12.72 10.70 -17.76
N ASN A 114 -13.31 11.18 -18.85
CA ASN A 114 -13.09 10.63 -20.17
C ASN A 114 -11.86 11.30 -20.79
N ILE A 115 -11.01 10.48 -21.40
CA ILE A 115 -9.85 10.93 -22.19
C ILE A 115 -9.77 10.13 -23.49
N THR A 116 -8.99 10.62 -24.44
CA THR A 116 -8.72 9.93 -25.70
C THR A 116 -7.23 9.66 -25.81
N LEU A 117 -6.87 8.43 -26.12
CA LEU A 117 -5.49 7.98 -26.30
C LEU A 117 -5.33 7.30 -27.66
N SER A 118 -4.10 7.17 -28.14
CA SER A 118 -3.81 6.38 -29.35
C SER A 118 -4.20 4.91 -29.15
N ALA A 119 -4.70 4.26 -30.19
CA ALA A 119 -5.22 2.88 -30.10
C ALA A 119 -4.17 1.81 -29.74
N ASP A 120 -2.88 2.14 -29.86
CA ASP A 120 -1.75 1.28 -29.47
C ASP A 120 -1.19 1.60 -28.07
N ALA A 121 -1.84 2.48 -27.30
CA ALA A 121 -1.36 2.90 -25.99
C ALA A 121 -1.28 1.72 -25.02
N HIS A 122 -0.13 1.57 -24.35
CA HIS A 122 0.10 0.58 -23.31
C HIS A 122 1.13 1.11 -22.32
N PHE A 123 0.71 1.39 -21.09
CA PHE A 123 1.53 2.07 -20.09
C PHE A 123 0.94 1.92 -18.69
N TYR A 124 1.69 2.37 -17.69
CA TYR A 124 1.24 2.36 -16.30
C TYR A 124 0.96 3.78 -15.81
N LEU A 125 -0.23 3.96 -15.23
CA LEU A 125 -0.68 5.22 -14.66
C LEU A 125 -0.71 5.10 -13.14
N ALA A 126 -0.22 6.11 -12.42
CA ALA A 126 -0.16 6.07 -10.96
C ALA A 126 -0.56 7.37 -10.28
N TYR A 127 -1.10 7.22 -9.07
CA TYR A 127 -1.11 8.27 -8.06
C TYR A 127 -0.14 7.86 -6.94
N ARG A 128 0.75 8.77 -6.53
CA ARG A 128 1.74 8.53 -5.49
C ARG A 128 1.78 9.67 -4.51
N GLY A 129 2.16 9.37 -3.27
CA GLY A 129 2.36 10.38 -2.26
C GLY A 129 3.02 9.83 -1.00
N SER A 130 3.27 10.75 -0.09
CA SER A 130 3.85 10.51 1.24
C SER A 130 2.87 11.10 2.24
N ALA A 131 2.13 10.27 2.99
CA ALA A 131 1.07 10.70 3.93
C ALA A 131 0.12 9.54 4.31
N TRP A 132 0.55 8.29 4.16
CA TRP A 132 -0.31 7.19 4.58
C TRP A 132 -0.60 7.30 6.09
N VAL A 133 -1.78 6.84 6.50
CA VAL A 133 -2.09 6.76 7.93
C VAL A 133 -1.06 5.90 8.67
N ALA A 134 -0.84 6.19 9.95
CA ALA A 134 0.13 5.41 10.71
C ALA A 134 -0.31 3.94 10.83
N LEU A 135 0.61 3.00 10.61
CA LEU A 135 0.37 1.55 10.65
C LEU A 135 1.14 0.89 11.79
N ASN A 136 0.79 -0.34 12.13
CA ASN A 136 1.55 -1.24 13.03
C ASN A 136 1.61 -0.80 14.52
N ASP A 137 2.26 -1.64 15.31
CA ASP A 137 2.71 -1.36 16.67
C ASP A 137 4.19 -1.74 16.87
N PRO A 138 5.08 -0.79 17.18
CA PRO A 138 4.81 0.65 17.33
C PRO A 138 4.39 1.28 16.00
N ALA A 139 3.65 2.39 16.08
CA ALA A 139 3.10 3.06 14.91
C ALA A 139 4.18 3.65 14.00
N GLU A 140 4.26 3.17 12.76
CA GLU A 140 5.10 3.71 11.68
C GLU A 140 4.39 4.89 11.01
N GLN A 141 5.11 5.97 10.75
CA GLN A 141 4.55 7.24 10.27
C GLN A 141 5.27 7.74 9.02
N GLY A 142 4.59 8.58 8.24
CA GLY A 142 5.15 9.20 7.03
C GLY A 142 5.42 8.17 5.93
N LEU A 143 4.65 7.09 5.90
CA LEU A 143 4.78 6.03 4.91
C LEU A 143 4.35 6.54 3.53
N ASP A 144 5.15 6.18 2.53
CA ASP A 144 4.87 6.40 1.12
C ASP A 144 3.83 5.40 0.62
N TRP A 145 3.09 5.78 -0.42
CA TRP A 145 2.14 4.92 -1.11
C TRP A 145 2.12 5.20 -2.61
N SER A 146 1.69 4.21 -3.37
CA SER A 146 1.57 4.27 -4.82
C SER A 146 0.39 3.42 -5.25
N ILE A 147 -0.60 3.99 -5.93
CA ILE A 147 -1.73 3.26 -6.53
C ILE A 147 -1.49 3.28 -8.03
N LEU A 148 -1.17 2.13 -8.61
CA LEU A 148 -0.70 2.01 -9.99
C LEU A 148 -1.58 1.02 -10.77
N THR A 149 -2.09 1.45 -11.91
CA THR A 149 -2.93 0.67 -12.84
C THR A 149 -2.22 0.49 -14.17
N HIS A 150 -2.40 -0.68 -14.80
CA HIS A 150 -1.92 -0.98 -16.14
C HIS A 150 -3.03 -0.71 -17.17
N ILE A 151 -2.77 0.19 -18.12
CA ILE A 151 -3.65 0.51 -19.25
C ILE A 151 -3.05 -0.13 -20.50
N ASP A 152 -3.84 -0.91 -21.24
CA ASP A 152 -3.47 -1.50 -22.53
C ASP A 152 -4.66 -1.45 -23.49
N LEU A 153 -4.56 -0.62 -24.52
CA LEU A 153 -5.61 -0.40 -25.50
C LEU A 153 -5.43 -1.25 -26.76
N ARG A 154 -4.34 -2.01 -26.84
CA ARG A 154 -4.07 -2.88 -27.98
C ARG A 154 -5.17 -3.93 -28.07
N LYS A 155 -5.57 -4.23 -29.30
CA LYS A 155 -6.62 -5.21 -29.58
C LYS A 155 -6.17 -6.60 -29.12
N ARG A 156 -7.10 -7.27 -28.45
CA ARG A 156 -7.05 -8.70 -28.15
C ARG A 156 -7.13 -9.53 -29.44
N PRO A 157 -6.74 -10.82 -29.39
CA PRO A 157 -6.92 -11.77 -30.50
C PRO A 157 -8.37 -11.89 -31.01
N ASP A 158 -9.37 -11.65 -30.16
CA ASP A 158 -10.79 -11.64 -30.51
C ASP A 158 -11.25 -10.33 -31.21
N GLY A 159 -10.36 -9.34 -31.35
CA GLY A 159 -10.65 -8.05 -31.99
C GLY A 159 -11.28 -7.00 -31.07
N LEU A 160 -11.38 -7.27 -29.76
CA LEU A 160 -11.89 -6.31 -28.77
C LEU A 160 -10.75 -5.57 -28.08
N ILE A 161 -11.04 -4.37 -27.59
CA ILE A 161 -10.19 -3.70 -26.60
C ILE A 161 -10.53 -4.31 -25.25
N ASN A 162 -9.52 -4.56 -24.44
CA ASN A 162 -9.71 -5.14 -23.13
C ASN A 162 -10.55 -4.24 -22.20
N THR A 163 -11.49 -4.83 -21.45
CA THR A 163 -12.21 -4.14 -20.38
C THR A 163 -11.71 -4.66 -19.05
N PRO A 164 -10.95 -3.88 -18.28
CA PRO A 164 -10.30 -4.38 -17.07
C PRO A 164 -11.32 -4.80 -15.99
N PRO A 165 -10.90 -5.66 -15.06
CA PRO A 165 -11.78 -6.21 -14.04
C PRO A 165 -12.20 -5.12 -13.07
N VAL A 166 -13.42 -5.21 -12.58
CA VAL A 166 -13.91 -4.35 -11.51
C VAL A 166 -13.55 -4.97 -10.18
N ALA A 167 -12.78 -4.24 -9.37
CA ALA A 167 -12.47 -4.60 -8.00
C ALA A 167 -12.66 -3.39 -7.08
N LYS A 168 -13.47 -3.55 -6.02
CA LYS A 168 -13.69 -2.49 -5.03
C LYS A 168 -13.86 -3.08 -3.64
N VAL A 169 -13.03 -2.61 -2.72
CA VAL A 169 -13.09 -2.97 -1.31
C VAL A 169 -13.34 -1.73 -0.48
N VAL A 170 -14.13 -1.88 0.57
CA VAL A 170 -14.41 -0.79 1.49
C VAL A 170 -13.29 -0.70 2.52
N SER A 171 -12.77 0.50 2.73
CA SER A 171 -11.76 0.77 3.76
C SER A 171 -12.43 1.39 5.01
N PRO A 172 -12.13 0.90 6.23
CA PRO A 172 -11.38 -0.32 6.54
C PRO A 172 -12.23 -1.59 6.57
N GLN A 173 -11.53 -2.72 6.54
CA GLN A 173 -12.03 -4.04 6.96
C GLN A 173 -11.74 -4.27 8.45
N TYR A 174 -12.45 -5.19 9.09
CA TYR A 174 -12.34 -5.42 10.54
C TYR A 174 -11.95 -6.84 10.88
N ALA A 175 -10.97 -6.96 11.78
CA ALA A 175 -10.61 -8.20 12.43
C ALA A 175 -10.80 -8.08 13.93
N VAL A 176 -11.14 -9.18 14.61
CA VAL A 176 -11.10 -9.24 16.08
C VAL A 176 -9.72 -9.75 16.48
N VAL A 177 -9.14 -9.18 17.53
CA VAL A 177 -7.83 -9.60 18.04
C VAL A 177 -7.78 -11.11 18.28
N ASN A 178 -6.69 -11.74 17.85
CA ASN A 178 -6.41 -13.17 17.90
C ASN A 178 -7.44 -14.07 17.19
N ARG A 179 -8.20 -13.52 16.24
CA ARG A 179 -9.12 -14.29 15.39
C ARG A 179 -8.73 -14.19 13.94
N THR A 180 -8.62 -15.34 13.29
CA THR A 180 -8.44 -15.41 11.84
C THR A 180 -9.75 -15.05 11.14
N ILE A 181 -9.67 -14.14 10.18
CA ILE A 181 -10.76 -13.77 9.29
C ILE A 181 -10.36 -14.02 7.84
N GLN A 182 -11.37 -14.15 7.00
CA GLN A 182 -11.21 -14.14 5.55
C GLN A 182 -11.86 -12.88 4.99
N ILE A 183 -11.06 -12.05 4.33
CA ILE A 183 -11.53 -10.84 3.64
C ILE A 183 -11.56 -11.18 2.16
N ASN A 184 -12.76 -11.27 1.59
CA ASN A 184 -12.94 -11.52 0.16
C ASN A 184 -12.91 -10.19 -0.60
N ILE A 185 -12.07 -10.13 -1.62
CA ILE A 185 -12.01 -9.02 -2.57
C ILE A 185 -13.03 -9.32 -3.67
N PRO A 186 -14.14 -8.58 -3.77
CA PRO A 186 -15.09 -8.81 -4.85
C PRO A 186 -14.44 -8.39 -6.16
N VAL A 187 -14.39 -9.33 -7.10
CA VAL A 187 -13.88 -9.12 -8.45
C VAL A 187 -14.93 -9.57 -9.45
N SER A 188 -15.05 -8.84 -10.56
CA SER A 188 -15.89 -9.23 -11.69
C SER A 188 -15.26 -8.75 -12.98
N ASP A 189 -15.32 -9.58 -14.00
CA ASP A 189 -14.83 -9.24 -15.34
C ASP A 189 -15.97 -9.20 -16.35
N ALA A 190 -15.86 -8.32 -17.34
CA ALA A 190 -16.87 -8.13 -18.38
C ALA A 190 -16.58 -8.96 -19.63
N ASN A 191 -15.33 -9.36 -19.84
CA ASN A 191 -14.88 -10.16 -20.96
C ASN A 191 -15.07 -11.65 -20.65
N ALA A 192 -15.65 -12.38 -21.61
CA ALA A 192 -15.87 -13.81 -21.44
C ALA A 192 -14.53 -14.56 -21.53
N ASP A 193 -14.42 -15.64 -20.75
CA ASP A 193 -13.27 -16.56 -20.72
C ASP A 193 -11.96 -16.00 -20.13
N ASP A 194 -11.94 -14.72 -19.76
CA ASP A 194 -10.83 -14.10 -19.04
C ASP A 194 -10.67 -14.70 -17.63
N ASP A 195 -9.41 -14.80 -17.19
CA ASP A 195 -9.02 -15.29 -15.88
C ASP A 195 -8.53 -14.14 -15.00
N VAL A 196 -9.29 -13.84 -13.95
CA VAL A 196 -8.96 -12.78 -12.99
C VAL A 196 -8.18 -13.35 -11.82
N ARG A 197 -6.99 -12.79 -11.57
CA ARG A 197 -6.09 -13.21 -10.51
C ARG A 197 -5.75 -12.04 -9.59
N CYS A 198 -5.61 -12.34 -8.30
CA CYS A 198 -5.12 -11.36 -7.34
C CYS A 198 -3.72 -11.72 -6.87
N ARG A 199 -2.86 -10.71 -6.78
CA ARG A 199 -1.54 -10.82 -6.16
C ARG A 199 -1.26 -9.62 -5.25
N TRP A 200 -0.30 -9.79 -4.35
CA TRP A 200 0.22 -8.65 -3.60
C TRP A 200 0.85 -7.63 -4.55
N SER A 201 0.64 -6.35 -4.27
CA SER A 201 1.41 -5.28 -4.90
C SER A 201 2.88 -5.43 -4.53
N THR A 202 3.75 -5.12 -5.48
CA THR A 202 5.19 -5.33 -5.36
C THR A 202 5.97 -4.03 -5.55
N TYR A 203 7.21 -4.07 -5.06
CA TYR A 203 8.23 -3.07 -5.31
C TYR A 203 9.40 -3.72 -6.05
N THR A 204 9.74 -3.22 -7.24
CA THR A 204 10.92 -3.67 -7.99
C THR A 204 12.07 -2.67 -7.81
N VAL A 205 13.25 -3.14 -7.42
CA VAL A 205 14.39 -2.27 -7.05
C VAL A 205 14.86 -1.43 -8.24
N GLY A 206 15.01 -0.12 -8.02
CA GLY A 206 15.44 0.89 -9.00
C GLY A 206 14.62 2.20 -8.98
N SER A 207 13.47 2.20 -8.28
CA SER A 207 12.43 3.24 -8.38
C SER A 207 12.49 4.37 -7.33
N ARG A 208 13.45 4.38 -6.39
CA ARG A 208 13.56 5.50 -5.43
C ARG A 208 14.64 6.49 -5.84
N ARG A 209 14.24 7.73 -6.13
CA ARG A 209 15.08 8.88 -5.76
C ARG A 209 15.12 8.93 -4.24
N ARG A 210 16.33 8.95 -3.66
CA ARG A 210 16.54 9.14 -2.22
C ARG A 210 15.73 10.35 -1.74
N LYS A 211 15.16 10.23 -0.53
CA LYS A 211 14.60 11.32 0.27
C LYS A 211 15.56 12.51 0.18
N ARG A 212 15.19 13.55 -0.58
CA ARG A 212 15.97 14.78 -0.63
C ARG A 212 15.76 15.44 0.72
N SER A 213 16.74 15.32 1.60
CA SER A 213 16.76 16.08 2.84
C SER A 213 16.75 17.57 2.47
N ASP A 214 15.90 18.35 3.12
CA ASP A 214 15.75 19.81 2.95
C ASP A 214 17.06 20.61 3.15
N LYS A 215 18.16 19.96 3.52
CA LYS A 215 19.50 20.57 3.60
C LYS A 215 20.12 20.92 2.25
N GLU A 216 19.72 20.31 1.14
CA GLU A 216 20.36 20.55 -0.16
C GLU A 216 19.83 21.77 -0.93
N GLU A 217 18.68 22.34 -0.55
CA GLU A 217 18.12 23.51 -1.25
C GLU A 217 18.82 24.82 -0.87
N HIS A 218 19.57 24.84 0.24
CA HIS A 218 20.28 26.05 0.70
C HIS A 218 21.67 26.26 0.10
N ILE A 219 22.18 25.33 -0.72
CA ILE A 219 23.55 25.43 -1.29
C ILE A 219 23.55 26.05 -2.72
N LYS A 220 22.39 26.51 -3.24
CA LYS A 220 22.33 27.15 -4.57
C LYS A 220 22.53 28.66 -4.58
N HIS A 221 22.70 29.32 -3.43
CA HIS A 221 22.77 30.79 -3.35
C HIS A 221 23.98 31.36 -2.60
N LEU A 222 25.18 30.79 -2.79
CA LEU A 222 26.42 31.45 -2.38
C LEU A 222 27.50 31.35 -3.47
N PRO A 223 28.19 32.47 -3.81
CA PRO A 223 29.26 32.47 -4.80
C PRO A 223 30.56 31.86 -4.24
N ASP A 224 31.29 31.21 -5.15
CA ASP A 224 32.61 30.58 -5.01
C ASP A 224 33.49 31.03 -3.83
N ILE A 225 33.74 30.11 -2.89
CA ILE A 225 35.04 29.94 -2.26
C ILE A 225 35.41 28.46 -2.25
N ASN A 226 36.53 28.20 -2.92
CA ASN A 226 37.16 26.91 -3.15
C ASN A 226 37.74 26.24 -1.88
N PHE A 227 37.82 24.91 -1.98
CA PHE A 227 38.88 24.04 -1.47
C PHE A 227 38.98 23.74 0.03
N TYR A 228 38.48 22.53 0.35
CA TYR A 228 39.01 21.49 1.25
C TYR A 228 37.92 20.93 2.17
N LYS A 229 37.23 19.87 1.71
CA LYS A 229 36.73 18.72 2.50
C LYS A 229 35.92 17.77 1.60
N LYS A 230 36.61 16.98 0.77
CA LYS A 230 36.03 15.86 0.00
C LYS A 230 36.85 14.58 0.14
N VAL A 231 37.10 14.15 1.39
CA VAL A 231 37.67 12.81 1.68
C VAL A 231 37.10 12.17 2.98
N ALA A 232 36.01 12.70 3.57
CA ALA A 232 35.48 12.18 4.84
C ALA A 232 34.04 11.65 4.80
N SER A 233 33.34 11.74 3.67
CA SER A 233 31.90 11.39 3.59
C SER A 233 31.59 10.05 2.90
N ASP A 234 32.57 9.39 2.27
CA ASP A 234 32.37 8.07 1.64
C ASP A 234 32.65 6.89 2.57
N ARG A 235 33.05 7.14 3.82
CA ARG A 235 33.25 6.09 4.84
C ARG A 235 32.07 5.89 5.79
N GLU A 236 31.07 6.78 5.79
CA GLU A 236 29.97 6.73 6.77
C GLU A 236 28.66 6.15 6.23
N LEU A 237 28.59 5.80 4.93
CA LEU A 237 27.39 5.21 4.30
C LEU A 237 27.50 3.70 3.98
N ILE A 238 28.49 3.01 4.54
CA ILE A 238 28.64 1.52 4.47
C ILE A 238 28.37 0.86 5.84
N HIS A 239 27.51 1.45 6.69
CA HIS A 239 27.27 0.93 8.05
C HIS A 239 25.84 0.55 8.43
N ILE A 240 24.91 0.37 7.49
CA ILE A 240 23.57 -0.19 7.83
C ILE A 240 23.28 -1.59 7.26
N ARG A 241 24.20 -2.19 6.51
CA ARG A 241 24.15 -3.64 6.22
C ARG A 241 25.54 -4.27 6.22
N LYS A 242 26.10 -4.44 7.41
CA LYS A 242 26.97 -5.58 7.71
C LYS A 242 26.35 -6.34 8.87
N LYS A 243 26.17 -7.64 8.68
CA LYS A 243 26.15 -8.62 9.77
C LYS A 243 27.21 -8.18 10.77
N ARG A 244 26.87 -7.95 12.05
CA ARG A 244 27.82 -7.43 13.05
C ARG A 244 29.10 -8.27 12.99
N ASP A 245 30.15 -7.73 12.36
CA ASP A 245 31.45 -8.37 12.30
C ASP A 245 31.96 -8.38 13.75
N CYS A 246 32.31 -9.57 14.24
CA CYS A 246 32.87 -9.73 15.57
C CYS A 246 34.22 -9.03 15.64
N PRO A 247 34.47 -8.17 16.65
CA PRO A 247 35.76 -7.55 16.85
C PRO A 247 36.88 -8.60 16.93
N ASP A 248 38.06 -8.28 16.41
CA ASP A 248 39.22 -9.18 16.44
C ASP A 248 39.50 -9.66 17.87
N GLY A 249 39.58 -10.98 18.06
CA GLY A 249 39.72 -11.63 19.37
C GLY A 249 38.42 -12.25 19.93
N CYS A 250 37.24 -11.72 19.57
CA CYS A 250 35.94 -12.21 20.08
C CYS A 250 35.49 -13.55 19.46
N ASN A 251 36.13 -13.99 18.37
CA ASN A 251 35.88 -15.31 17.78
C ASN A 251 36.69 -16.44 18.44
N ALA A 252 37.77 -16.12 19.16
CA ALA A 252 38.62 -17.10 19.85
C ALA A 252 38.39 -17.12 21.37
N THR A 253 38.14 -15.96 21.97
CA THR A 253 37.88 -15.81 23.42
C THR A 253 36.84 -14.72 23.67
N CYS A 254 35.81 -15.03 24.45
CA CYS A 254 34.78 -14.04 24.79
C CYS A 254 35.24 -13.12 25.92
N ALA A 255 35.55 -11.86 25.59
CA ALA A 255 35.91 -10.82 26.56
C ALA A 255 34.73 -9.87 26.81
N TYR A 256 34.79 -9.12 27.92
CA TYR A 256 33.86 -8.05 28.24
C TYR A 256 33.70 -7.07 27.06
N GLY A 257 32.46 -6.88 26.59
CA GLY A 257 32.15 -6.03 25.44
C GLY A 257 32.11 -6.74 24.07
N CYS A 258 32.44 -8.04 23.99
CA CYS A 258 32.19 -8.84 22.79
C CYS A 258 30.69 -8.99 22.52
N ALA A 259 30.31 -9.06 21.24
CA ALA A 259 28.93 -9.31 20.86
C ALA A 259 28.54 -10.78 21.13
N CYS A 260 27.35 -10.99 21.70
CA CYS A 260 26.85 -12.34 22.03
C CYS A 260 26.64 -13.25 20.82
N SER A 261 26.64 -12.69 19.61
CA SER A 261 26.55 -13.43 18.34
C SER A 261 27.89 -13.98 17.85
N CYS A 262 29.00 -13.73 18.57
CA CYS A 262 30.32 -14.22 18.20
C CYS A 262 30.52 -15.69 18.57
N THR A 263 31.23 -16.42 17.71
CA THR A 263 31.44 -17.87 17.86
C THR A 263 32.18 -18.22 19.15
N GLY A 264 32.99 -17.31 19.69
CA GLY A 264 33.68 -17.48 20.98
C GLY A 264 32.80 -17.28 22.21
N CYS A 265 31.55 -16.78 22.06
CA CYS A 265 30.67 -16.34 23.16
C CYS A 265 29.40 -17.22 23.34
N VAL A 266 29.31 -18.36 22.65
CA VAL A 266 28.09 -19.19 22.52
C VAL A 266 27.62 -19.81 23.84
N SER A 267 28.39 -19.70 24.93
CA SER A 267 28.07 -20.22 26.26
C SER A 267 28.25 -19.21 27.41
N THR A 268 28.39 -17.91 27.12
CA THR A 268 28.62 -16.86 28.16
C THR A 268 27.35 -16.09 28.52
N ALA A 269 27.27 -15.61 29.77
CA ALA A 269 26.14 -14.80 30.24
C ALA A 269 26.13 -13.40 29.55
N CYS A 270 25.02 -13.09 28.91
CA CYS A 270 24.82 -11.85 28.15
C CYS A 270 23.84 -10.90 28.86
N SER A 271 24.18 -9.61 28.87
CA SER A 271 23.25 -8.54 29.26
C SER A 271 22.96 -7.69 28.02
N GLY A 272 21.77 -7.87 27.44
CA GLY A 272 21.44 -7.30 26.13
C GLY A 272 22.23 -7.94 24.99
N SER A 273 22.96 -7.14 24.21
CA SER A 273 23.69 -7.60 23.01
C SER A 273 25.19 -7.83 23.21
N THR A 274 25.69 -7.64 24.43
CA THR A 274 27.12 -7.69 24.79
C THR A 274 27.39 -8.58 26.01
N CYS A 275 28.55 -9.23 26.04
CA CYS A 275 29.00 -10.13 27.11
C CYS A 275 29.56 -9.36 28.31
N ASN A 276 29.28 -9.84 29.54
CA ASN A 276 29.51 -9.10 30.78
C ASN A 276 30.63 -9.67 31.68
N ASP A 277 31.32 -10.75 31.29
CA ASP A 277 32.33 -11.36 32.17
C ASP A 277 33.77 -10.92 31.86
N THR A 278 34.44 -10.42 32.90
CA THR A 278 35.87 -10.16 32.94
C THR A 278 36.62 -11.43 33.37
N GLY A 279 36.75 -12.39 32.45
CA GLY A 279 37.80 -13.43 32.42
C GLY A 279 37.72 -14.59 33.42
N GLY A 280 37.81 -15.81 32.91
CA GLY A 280 38.19 -16.98 33.72
C GLY A 280 37.83 -18.33 33.09
N THR A 281 38.82 -19.00 32.52
CA THR A 281 38.82 -20.43 32.20
C THR A 281 38.32 -21.29 33.35
N THR A 282 37.49 -22.30 33.07
CA THR A 282 37.47 -23.56 33.84
C THR A 282 37.63 -24.73 32.88
N ASP A 283 38.72 -25.44 33.14
CA ASP A 283 39.13 -26.72 32.57
C ASP A 283 38.24 -27.87 33.09
N THR A 284 38.54 -29.11 32.67
CA THR A 284 38.00 -30.43 33.07
C THR A 284 36.68 -30.85 32.38
N THR A 285 36.54 -31.99 31.68
CA THR A 285 37.40 -33.19 31.57
C THR A 285 37.02 -34.05 30.36
N THR A 286 38.02 -34.70 29.80
CA THR A 286 38.06 -35.82 28.84
C THR A 286 37.11 -37.00 29.11
N THR A 287 36.59 -37.57 28.02
CA THR A 287 36.52 -39.04 27.74
C THR A 287 36.25 -39.16 26.24
N THR A 288 37.27 -39.30 25.38
CA THR A 288 37.80 -40.58 24.87
C THR A 288 36.71 -41.61 24.59
N ASP A 289 36.30 -41.74 23.33
CA ASP A 289 36.33 -43.05 22.68
C ASP A 289 36.45 -42.94 21.16
N MET A 290 37.13 -43.95 20.64
CA MET A 290 37.88 -44.04 19.39
C MET A 290 37.09 -44.91 18.40
N ILE A 291 37.54 -44.96 17.13
CA ILE A 291 37.26 -45.98 16.08
C ILE A 291 35.97 -45.68 15.25
N THR A 292 35.96 -45.55 13.91
CA THR A 292 36.89 -45.95 12.84
C THR A 292 36.69 -45.10 11.59
N THR A 293 37.79 -44.90 10.87
CA THR A 293 37.94 -44.44 9.49
C THR A 293 37.23 -45.35 8.48
N THR A 294 36.59 -44.78 7.46
CA THR A 294 36.65 -45.34 6.10
C THR A 294 36.60 -44.21 5.08
N ASP A 295 37.73 -44.03 4.41
CA ASP A 295 37.92 -43.18 3.25
C ASP A 295 37.02 -43.63 2.09
N THR A 296 36.43 -42.66 1.37
CA THR A 296 36.26 -42.80 -0.07
C THR A 296 36.47 -41.45 -0.73
N THR A 297 37.65 -41.34 -1.32
CA THR A 297 38.10 -40.33 -2.27
C THR A 297 37.24 -40.38 -3.54
N THR A 298 36.81 -39.23 -4.04
CA THR A 298 36.62 -39.06 -5.48
C THR A 298 37.01 -37.65 -5.90
N THR A 299 38.10 -37.63 -6.66
CA THR A 299 38.78 -36.48 -7.21
C THR A 299 37.97 -35.84 -8.33
N THR A 300 38.04 -34.52 -8.37
CA THR A 300 37.80 -33.62 -9.49
C THR A 300 38.45 -34.12 -10.78
N ASP A 301 37.80 -33.93 -11.93
CA ASP A 301 38.53 -33.35 -13.06
C ASP A 301 37.68 -32.57 -14.06
N THR A 302 38.35 -31.60 -14.63
CA THR A 302 37.88 -30.45 -15.39
C THR A 302 38.08 -30.72 -16.88
N THR A 303 37.13 -30.36 -17.73
CA THR A 303 37.42 -30.15 -19.16
C THR A 303 36.82 -28.84 -19.64
N SER A 304 37.73 -27.88 -19.80
CA SER A 304 37.60 -26.65 -20.56
C SER A 304 37.50 -26.97 -22.06
N THR A 305 36.56 -26.33 -22.76
CA THR A 305 36.70 -26.13 -24.20
C THR A 305 36.62 -24.63 -24.45
N THR A 306 37.77 -24.11 -24.84
CA THR A 306 38.05 -22.77 -25.34
C THR A 306 37.31 -22.57 -26.66
N ASP A 307 36.64 -21.43 -26.83
CA ASP A 307 36.50 -20.86 -28.17
C ASP A 307 36.75 -19.35 -28.14
N THR A 308 37.65 -18.97 -29.03
CA THR A 308 38.30 -17.66 -29.14
C THR A 308 37.51 -16.84 -30.14
N THR A 309 37.16 -15.59 -29.83
CA THR A 309 37.08 -14.55 -30.89
C THR A 309 37.06 -13.12 -30.32
N THR A 310 38.18 -12.43 -30.59
CA THR A 310 38.31 -11.01 -30.94
C THR A 310 37.83 -9.93 -29.96
N THR A 311 38.78 -9.49 -29.13
CA THR A 311 38.88 -8.14 -28.58
C THR A 311 39.12 -7.11 -29.69
N THR A 312 38.21 -6.16 -29.83
CA THR A 312 38.51 -4.83 -30.39
C THR A 312 38.53 -3.84 -29.24
N ASP A 313 39.75 -3.44 -28.86
CA ASP A 313 39.99 -2.22 -28.10
C ASP A 313 39.45 -1.02 -28.88
N THR A 314 38.62 -0.21 -28.25
CA THR A 314 38.38 1.17 -28.69
C THR A 314 38.54 2.08 -27.49
N THR A 315 39.75 2.60 -27.34
CA THR A 315 40.04 3.78 -26.53
C THR A 315 39.28 4.98 -27.08
N SER A 316 38.33 5.50 -26.30
CA SER A 316 37.84 6.88 -26.45
C SER A 316 37.86 7.58 -25.10
N THR A 317 38.72 8.57 -24.99
CA THR A 317 38.79 9.56 -23.91
C THR A 317 37.45 10.28 -23.77
N GLU A 318 36.76 10.10 -22.63
CA GLU A 318 35.50 10.79 -22.30
C GLU A 318 35.79 12.17 -21.71
N SER A 319 35.24 13.21 -22.36
CA SER A 319 35.17 14.58 -21.83
C SER A 319 33.97 14.72 -20.88
N PRO A 320 34.05 15.46 -19.75
CA PRO A 320 32.98 15.50 -18.76
C PRO A 320 31.75 16.26 -19.27
N GLY A 321 30.59 15.60 -19.42
CA GLY A 321 29.34 16.33 -19.67
C GLY A 321 28.13 15.61 -20.28
N THR A 322 27.98 14.28 -20.20
CA THR A 322 26.76 13.62 -20.74
C THR A 322 26.29 12.43 -19.87
N PRO A 323 25.00 12.34 -19.47
CA PRO A 323 24.48 11.20 -18.73
C PRO A 323 24.44 9.93 -19.60
N LYS A 324 24.99 8.84 -19.05
CA LYS A 324 25.15 7.53 -19.70
C LYS A 324 23.80 6.87 -19.99
N SER A 325 23.57 6.58 -21.27
CA SER A 325 22.57 5.61 -21.74
C SER A 325 23.07 4.19 -21.47
N THR A 326 22.29 3.38 -20.76
CA THR A 326 22.60 1.95 -20.54
C THR A 326 21.71 1.11 -21.45
N SER A 327 22.23 0.83 -22.64
CA SER A 327 21.69 -0.16 -23.58
C SER A 327 22.46 -1.46 -23.44
N SER A 328 21.86 -2.46 -22.80
CA SER A 328 21.98 -3.91 -23.03
C SER A 328 21.45 -4.66 -21.80
N TYR A 329 20.42 -5.48 -22.02
CA TYR A 329 19.37 -5.98 -21.10
C TYR A 329 18.20 -5.01 -20.89
N PRO A 330 16.93 -5.45 -21.11
CA PRO A 330 15.78 -4.64 -20.78
C PRO A 330 15.69 -4.59 -19.26
N ILE A 331 16.32 -3.58 -18.66
CA ILE A 331 16.01 -3.15 -17.30
C ILE A 331 14.54 -2.76 -17.37
N ARG A 332 13.62 -3.64 -16.93
CA ARG A 332 12.24 -3.26 -16.64
C ARG A 332 12.32 -1.96 -15.85
N GLN A 333 11.68 -0.90 -16.33
CA GLN A 333 11.57 0.33 -15.57
C GLN A 333 11.03 -0.03 -14.18
N ALA A 334 11.64 0.54 -13.15
CA ALA A 334 11.38 0.08 -11.80
C ALA A 334 9.94 0.45 -11.39
N ILE A 335 9.09 -0.56 -11.20
CA ILE A 335 7.68 -0.40 -10.82
C ILE A 335 7.58 -0.33 -9.29
N ASP A 336 6.84 0.66 -8.81
CA ASP A 336 6.46 0.78 -7.40
C ASP A 336 4.93 0.81 -7.30
N GLU A 337 4.33 -0.30 -6.86
CA GLU A 337 2.87 -0.51 -6.81
C GLU A 337 2.27 -0.30 -5.41
N CYS A 338 3.09 0.00 -4.40
CA CYS A 338 2.65 0.05 -3.01
C CYS A 338 3.46 1.00 -2.11
N GLY A 339 4.57 1.60 -2.55
CA GLY A 339 5.39 2.47 -1.71
C GLY A 339 5.96 1.75 -0.50
N ASP A 340 5.69 2.26 0.70
CA ASP A 340 6.12 1.64 1.96
C ASP A 340 5.07 0.64 2.52
N ILE A 341 3.88 0.52 1.92
CA ILE A 341 2.81 -0.36 2.43
C ILE A 341 2.78 -1.74 1.76
N CYS A 342 3.88 -2.16 1.16
CA CYS A 342 4.01 -3.46 0.49
C CYS A 342 3.99 -4.63 1.47
N TYR A 343 3.40 -5.75 1.06
CA TYR A 343 3.57 -7.05 1.74
C TYR A 343 5.05 -7.47 1.71
N PRO A 344 5.60 -8.13 2.75
CA PRO A 344 4.94 -8.57 3.99
C PRO A 344 4.96 -7.57 5.15
N GLY A 345 5.56 -6.38 4.99
CA GLY A 345 5.81 -5.46 6.12
C GLY A 345 4.57 -4.75 6.66
N SER A 346 3.52 -4.61 5.85
CA SER A 346 2.30 -3.87 6.18
C SER A 346 1.21 -4.69 6.87
N VAL A 347 1.43 -6.00 7.06
CA VAL A 347 0.49 -6.95 7.68
C VAL A 347 1.21 -7.94 8.60
N PRO A 348 0.53 -8.62 9.54
CA PRO A 348 1.15 -9.62 10.40
C PRO A 348 1.71 -10.82 9.63
N SER A 349 2.78 -11.43 10.17
CA SER A 349 3.35 -12.67 9.66
C SER A 349 2.29 -13.78 9.59
N GLY A 350 2.30 -14.55 8.51
CA GLY A 350 1.31 -15.61 8.26
C GLY A 350 0.04 -15.14 7.55
N THR A 351 -0.09 -13.85 7.24
CA THR A 351 -1.14 -13.35 6.33
C THR A 351 -0.89 -13.91 4.92
N THR A 352 -1.94 -14.46 4.30
CA THR A 352 -1.88 -15.05 2.96
C THR A 352 -2.96 -14.48 2.04
N LEU A 353 -2.71 -14.51 0.72
CA LEU A 353 -3.67 -14.16 -0.32
C LEU A 353 -3.82 -15.36 -1.26
N SER A 354 -5.04 -15.86 -1.42
CA SER A 354 -5.36 -16.96 -2.34
C SER A 354 -6.76 -16.74 -2.91
N ASN A 355 -6.95 -16.92 -4.22
CA ASN A 355 -8.24 -16.75 -4.90
C ASN A 355 -8.93 -15.42 -4.55
N CYS A 356 -8.19 -14.31 -4.57
CA CYS A 356 -8.70 -12.99 -4.17
C CYS A 356 -9.31 -12.93 -2.75
N ALA A 357 -8.89 -13.84 -1.86
CA ALA A 357 -9.28 -13.85 -0.46
C ALA A 357 -8.03 -13.75 0.43
N ILE A 358 -8.06 -12.81 1.36
CA ILE A 358 -6.99 -12.58 2.33
C ILE A 358 -7.33 -13.30 3.62
N THR A 359 -6.46 -14.20 4.04
CA THR A 359 -6.51 -14.82 5.37
C THR A 359 -5.64 -13.99 6.31
N PHE A 360 -6.27 -13.36 7.31
CA PHE A 360 -5.62 -12.39 8.18
C PHE A 360 -5.88 -12.71 9.65
N THR A 361 -4.86 -12.57 10.50
CA THR A 361 -5.00 -12.65 11.96
C THR A 361 -4.29 -11.46 12.59
N GLY A 362 -5.06 -10.61 13.28
CA GLY A 362 -4.52 -9.45 14.01
C GLY A 362 -4.17 -9.84 15.45
N PHE A 363 -2.91 -9.68 15.86
CA PHE A 363 -2.46 -10.09 17.19
C PHE A 363 -2.51 -8.98 18.24
N LYS A 364 -2.71 -7.73 17.81
CA LYS A 364 -2.80 -6.57 18.69
C LYS A 364 -4.10 -5.81 18.46
N ALA A 365 -4.85 -5.58 19.54
CA ALA A 365 -6.02 -4.71 19.51
C ALA A 365 -5.61 -3.25 19.23
N ASP A 366 -6.52 -2.50 18.60
CA ASP A 366 -6.39 -1.10 18.21
C ASP A 366 -5.24 -0.81 17.23
N ALA A 367 -4.80 -1.85 16.50
CA ALA A 367 -3.78 -1.75 15.47
C ALA A 367 -4.41 -1.56 14.07
N TRP A 368 -3.71 -0.78 13.25
CA TRP A 368 -4.01 -0.55 11.84
C TRP A 368 -3.00 -1.27 10.96
N TYR A 369 -3.49 -1.99 9.96
CA TYR A 369 -2.69 -2.61 8.92
C TYR A 369 -3.13 -2.11 7.55
N ALA A 370 -2.25 -2.16 6.56
CA ALA A 370 -2.57 -1.77 5.20
C ALA A 370 -2.43 -2.97 4.26
N VAL A 371 -3.33 -3.05 3.30
CA VAL A 371 -3.31 -4.04 2.23
C VAL A 371 -3.13 -3.29 0.93
N ALA A 372 -2.20 -3.76 0.10
CA ALA A 372 -2.03 -3.33 -1.28
C ALA A 372 -1.96 -4.57 -2.18
N ILE A 373 -2.91 -4.69 -3.09
CA ILE A 373 -2.99 -5.78 -4.06
C ILE A 373 -3.21 -5.25 -5.47
N GLN A 374 -2.86 -6.07 -6.45
CA GLN A 374 -3.23 -5.91 -7.85
C GLN A 374 -4.26 -6.98 -8.20
N VAL A 375 -5.38 -6.55 -8.78
CA VAL A 375 -6.34 -7.42 -9.45
C VAL A 375 -6.01 -7.37 -10.93
N GLU A 376 -5.48 -8.46 -11.43
CA GLU A 376 -4.97 -8.60 -12.77
C GLU A 376 -5.90 -9.46 -13.60
N ASP A 377 -6.01 -9.09 -14.86
CA ASP A 377 -6.84 -9.79 -15.83
C ASP A 377 -5.96 -10.34 -16.95
N PHE A 378 -6.23 -11.61 -17.26
CA PHE A 378 -5.51 -12.43 -18.20
C PHE A 378 -6.50 -12.99 -19.21
N ILE A 379 -6.09 -13.07 -20.47
CA ILE A 379 -6.98 -13.55 -21.53
C ILE A 379 -7.47 -14.99 -21.33
N ASP A 380 -6.72 -15.80 -20.58
CA ASP A 380 -7.10 -17.14 -20.18
C ASP A 380 -6.26 -17.63 -18.99
N GLY A 381 -6.63 -18.82 -18.48
CA GLY A 381 -5.95 -19.51 -17.38
C GLY A 381 -4.50 -19.92 -17.63
N THR A 382 -3.99 -19.78 -18.86
CA THR A 382 -2.61 -20.14 -19.23
C THR A 382 -1.72 -18.93 -19.47
N SER A 383 -2.30 -17.74 -19.68
CA SER A 383 -1.56 -16.52 -19.90
C SER A 383 -0.72 -16.12 -18.68
N MET A 384 0.50 -15.68 -18.96
CA MET A 384 1.49 -15.23 -17.96
C MET A 384 1.66 -13.71 -17.92
N THR A 385 1.00 -12.99 -18.84
CA THR A 385 1.08 -11.53 -18.94
C THR A 385 -0.32 -10.94 -18.79
N PRO A 386 -0.54 -10.04 -17.82
CA PRO A 386 -1.84 -9.43 -17.64
C PRO A 386 -2.12 -8.43 -18.77
N MET A 387 -3.35 -8.43 -19.27
CA MET A 387 -3.85 -7.41 -20.19
C MET A 387 -4.12 -6.10 -19.47
N SER A 388 -4.50 -6.16 -18.21
CA SER A 388 -4.78 -5.00 -17.39
C SER A 388 -4.59 -5.28 -15.90
N SER A 389 -4.48 -4.23 -15.10
CA SER A 389 -4.42 -4.36 -13.64
C SER A 389 -5.13 -3.21 -12.95
N VAL A 390 -5.91 -3.54 -11.92
CA VAL A 390 -6.58 -2.58 -11.05
C VAL A 390 -5.99 -2.69 -9.63
N PRO A 391 -5.34 -1.63 -9.13
CA PRO A 391 -4.83 -1.59 -7.77
C PRO A 391 -5.97 -1.44 -6.78
N VAL A 392 -5.90 -2.19 -5.68
CA VAL A 392 -6.82 -2.05 -4.55
C VAL A 392 -5.99 -1.88 -3.29
N GLN A 393 -6.16 -0.73 -2.64
CA GLN A 393 -5.54 -0.46 -1.34
C GLN A 393 -6.58 -0.08 -0.30
N PHE A 394 -6.48 -0.68 0.89
CA PHE A 394 -7.40 -0.43 2.00
C PHE A 394 -6.75 -0.78 3.34
N LEU A 395 -7.43 -0.42 4.42
CA LEU A 395 -6.97 -0.66 5.79
C LEU A 395 -7.67 -1.85 6.43
N ILE A 396 -7.01 -2.52 7.36
CA ILE A 396 -7.62 -3.46 8.30
C ILE A 396 -7.44 -2.90 9.72
N TYR A 397 -8.56 -2.75 10.45
CA TYR A 397 -8.55 -2.39 11.86
C TYR A 397 -8.77 -3.63 12.73
N VAL A 398 -7.93 -3.80 13.75
CA VAL A 398 -8.05 -4.89 14.72
C VAL A 398 -8.77 -4.41 15.97
N GLN A 399 -9.99 -4.91 16.18
CA GLN A 399 -10.82 -4.58 17.33
C GLN A 399 -10.45 -5.41 18.57
N SER A 400 -10.78 -4.86 19.74
CA SER A 400 -10.70 -5.52 21.04
C SER A 400 -11.48 -6.84 21.10
N SER A 401 -11.18 -7.64 22.11
CA SER A 401 -11.57 -9.06 22.25
C SER A 401 -13.02 -9.28 22.66
N CYS A 402 -13.99 -8.59 22.05
CA CYS A 402 -15.35 -9.06 22.21
C CYS A 402 -15.50 -10.44 21.54
N SER A 403 -15.78 -11.45 22.36
CA SER A 403 -15.89 -12.82 21.90
C SER A 403 -17.14 -13.07 21.04
N LYS A 404 -18.13 -12.17 21.06
CA LYS A 404 -19.38 -12.29 20.31
C LYS A 404 -19.51 -11.14 19.30
N LYS A 405 -19.64 -11.49 18.01
CA LYS A 405 -19.94 -10.50 16.97
C LYS A 405 -21.28 -9.82 17.28
N PRO A 406 -21.41 -8.50 17.07
CA PRO A 406 -22.72 -7.84 17.11
C PRO A 406 -23.69 -8.52 16.15
N ILE A 407 -24.95 -8.64 16.56
CA ILE A 407 -26.01 -9.11 15.66
C ILE A 407 -26.58 -7.89 14.94
N ILE A 408 -26.51 -7.87 13.62
CA ILE A 408 -27.22 -6.90 12.79
C ILE A 408 -28.58 -7.50 12.44
N PHE A 409 -29.64 -6.74 12.65
CA PHE A 409 -30.99 -7.12 12.24
C PHE A 409 -31.21 -6.61 10.80
N PRO A 410 -31.25 -7.50 9.79
CA PRO A 410 -31.46 -7.09 8.42
C PRO A 410 -32.89 -6.58 8.20
N LEU A 411 -33.12 -5.95 7.07
CA LEU A 411 -34.49 -5.71 6.60
C LEU A 411 -35.14 -7.07 6.29
N ASN A 412 -36.25 -7.39 6.96
CA ASN A 412 -36.93 -8.69 6.84
C ASN A 412 -37.41 -9.03 5.41
N ARG A 413 -37.42 -8.05 4.50
CA ARG A 413 -37.80 -8.18 3.09
C ARG A 413 -37.19 -7.03 2.28
N CYS A 414 -37.12 -7.19 0.96
CA CYS A 414 -36.84 -6.09 0.05
C CYS A 414 -37.82 -4.95 0.31
N LEU A 415 -37.30 -3.74 0.47
CA LEU A 415 -38.09 -2.54 0.62
C LEU A 415 -38.35 -1.99 -0.78
N GLU A 416 -39.60 -2.00 -1.22
CA GLU A 416 -39.98 -1.35 -2.48
C GLU A 416 -39.92 0.16 -2.29
N VAL A 417 -39.21 0.85 -3.20
CA VAL A 417 -38.99 2.29 -3.13
C VAL A 417 -39.33 2.92 -4.48
N GLN A 418 -40.07 4.01 -4.47
CA GLN A 418 -40.45 4.74 -5.67
C GLN A 418 -39.45 5.85 -5.98
N VAL A 419 -39.12 6.02 -7.26
CA VAL A 419 -38.27 7.11 -7.75
C VAL A 419 -38.88 8.46 -7.36
N GLY A 420 -38.05 9.37 -6.83
CA GLY A 420 -38.45 10.71 -6.41
C GLY A 420 -39.15 10.78 -5.05
N VAL A 421 -39.43 9.64 -4.40
CA VAL A 421 -40.09 9.61 -3.09
C VAL A 421 -39.06 9.36 -1.99
N SER A 422 -38.98 10.27 -1.01
CA SER A 422 -38.10 10.11 0.14
C SER A 422 -38.59 8.99 1.05
N ILE A 423 -37.72 8.04 1.37
CA ILE A 423 -37.97 6.94 2.28
C ILE A 423 -37.02 6.98 3.47
N THR A 424 -37.53 6.55 4.62
CA THR A 424 -36.73 6.39 5.84
C THR A 424 -36.85 4.95 6.36
N PHE A 425 -35.72 4.30 6.60
CA PHE A 425 -35.66 2.98 7.24
C PHE A 425 -34.58 2.93 8.31
N SER A 426 -34.66 1.97 9.23
CA SER A 426 -33.69 1.80 10.32
C SER A 426 -32.96 0.48 10.18
N ILE A 427 -31.64 0.51 10.34
CA ILE A 427 -30.86 -0.71 10.57
C ILE A 427 -30.54 -0.76 12.04
N SER A 428 -30.82 -1.89 12.67
CA SER A 428 -30.60 -2.10 14.11
C SER A 428 -29.49 -3.11 14.33
N ALA A 429 -28.75 -2.96 15.41
CA ALA A 429 -27.78 -3.94 15.87
C ALA A 429 -27.84 -4.11 17.38
N MET A 430 -27.55 -5.31 17.85
CA MET A 430 -27.42 -5.63 19.26
C MET A 430 -25.97 -5.98 19.56
N ASN A 431 -25.42 -5.32 20.58
CA ASN A 431 -24.13 -5.70 21.11
C ASN A 431 -24.30 -6.91 22.03
N LEU A 432 -23.58 -7.99 21.75
CA LEU A 432 -23.60 -9.22 22.56
C LEU A 432 -22.42 -9.32 23.53
N CYS A 433 -21.53 -8.32 23.51
CA CYS A 433 -20.45 -8.19 24.48
C CYS A 433 -21.00 -7.84 25.86
N ASP A 434 -20.15 -8.00 26.89
CA ASP A 434 -20.45 -7.42 28.20
C ASP A 434 -20.58 -5.90 28.04
N LEU A 435 -21.77 -5.36 28.34
CA LEU A 435 -22.10 -3.93 28.19
C LEU A 435 -21.27 -3.03 29.11
N THR A 436 -20.51 -3.62 30.05
CA THR A 436 -19.57 -2.90 30.92
C THR A 436 -18.17 -2.78 30.32
N VAL A 437 -17.86 -3.56 29.27
CA VAL A 437 -16.52 -3.64 28.66
C VAL A 437 -16.51 -3.07 27.24
N ASP A 438 -17.52 -3.36 26.42
CA ASP A 438 -17.62 -2.84 25.06
C ASP A 438 -19.02 -2.25 24.80
N THR A 439 -19.07 -1.12 24.10
CA THR A 439 -20.33 -0.50 23.65
C THR A 439 -20.43 -0.50 22.14
N LEU A 440 -21.65 -0.50 21.60
CA LEU A 440 -21.82 -0.32 20.16
C LEU A 440 -21.48 1.14 19.81
N ALA A 441 -20.43 1.31 19.02
CA ALA A 441 -19.93 2.61 18.62
C ALA A 441 -20.59 3.11 17.33
N ASP A 442 -20.95 2.22 16.40
CA ASP A 442 -21.68 2.60 15.19
C ASP A 442 -22.36 1.43 14.46
N ILE A 443 -23.30 1.74 13.56
CA ILE A 443 -23.81 0.85 12.53
C ILE A 443 -23.51 1.49 11.17
N ILE A 444 -22.72 0.80 10.36
CA ILE A 444 -22.04 1.38 9.21
C ILE A 444 -22.46 0.67 7.95
N VAL A 445 -22.96 1.42 6.97
CA VAL A 445 -23.16 0.91 5.61
C VAL A 445 -21.86 1.11 4.83
N LEU A 446 -21.25 -0.01 4.42
CA LEU A 446 -19.96 -0.07 3.73
C LEU A 446 -20.09 0.35 2.25
N ASN A 447 -21.18 -0.05 1.59
CA ASN A 447 -21.53 0.35 0.23
C ASN A 447 -22.90 1.03 0.25
N GLY A 448 -22.91 2.35 0.48
CA GLY A 448 -24.14 3.13 0.51
C GLY A 448 -24.66 3.45 -0.89
N ILE A 449 -25.98 3.55 -1.03
CA ILE A 449 -26.59 4.08 -2.25
C ILE A 449 -26.33 5.59 -2.30
N THR A 450 -25.91 6.10 -3.47
CA THR A 450 -25.66 7.53 -3.67
C THR A 450 -26.89 8.38 -3.30
N GLY A 451 -26.67 9.46 -2.54
CA GLY A 451 -27.74 10.35 -2.08
C GLY A 451 -28.47 9.87 -0.81
N MET A 452 -28.07 8.74 -0.23
CA MET A 452 -28.55 8.31 1.08
C MET A 452 -27.87 9.10 2.19
N THR A 453 -28.65 9.55 3.17
CA THR A 453 -28.21 10.24 4.37
C THR A 453 -28.45 9.38 5.60
N ARG A 454 -27.68 9.57 6.67
CA ARG A 454 -27.76 8.77 7.92
C ARG A 454 -27.92 9.66 9.15
N SER A 455 -28.58 9.12 10.17
CA SER A 455 -28.60 9.70 11.52
C SER A 455 -27.36 9.29 12.32
N ASN A 456 -27.24 9.87 13.53
CA ASN A 456 -26.35 9.35 14.57
C ASN A 456 -26.87 8.01 15.11
N LEU A 457 -25.96 7.21 15.69
CA LEU A 457 -26.32 6.01 16.42
C LEU A 457 -27.22 6.39 17.61
N THR A 458 -28.35 5.70 17.73
CA THR A 458 -29.33 5.96 18.78
C THR A 458 -29.63 4.64 19.51
N ASN A 459 -29.71 4.68 20.83
CA ASN A 459 -30.13 3.53 21.62
C ASN A 459 -31.66 3.36 21.54
N SER A 460 -32.15 2.12 21.46
CA SER A 460 -33.58 1.83 21.38
C SER A 460 -34.26 2.17 22.71
N PRO A 461 -35.33 2.99 22.70
CA PRO A 461 -36.05 3.34 23.93
C PRO A 461 -36.79 2.15 24.56
N ILE A 462 -36.95 1.04 23.81
CA ILE A 462 -37.68 -0.15 24.23
C ILE A 462 -36.73 -1.23 24.78
N ASN A 463 -35.53 -1.33 24.21
CA ASN A 463 -34.53 -2.31 24.62
C ASN A 463 -33.14 -1.67 24.59
N THR A 464 -32.58 -1.41 25.77
CA THR A 464 -31.31 -0.72 25.93
C THR A 464 -30.10 -1.47 25.36
N SER A 465 -30.26 -2.76 25.03
CA SER A 465 -29.24 -3.56 24.35
C SER A 465 -29.26 -3.42 22.82
N ILE A 466 -30.28 -2.77 22.26
CA ILE A 466 -30.43 -2.55 20.82
C ILE A 466 -30.10 -1.10 20.49
N TYR A 467 -29.29 -0.89 19.47
CA TYR A 467 -29.03 0.40 18.88
C TYR A 467 -29.50 0.41 17.43
N TYR A 468 -29.80 1.59 16.90
CA TYR A 468 -30.21 1.73 15.51
C TYR A 468 -29.66 3.02 14.88
N VAL A 469 -29.52 2.98 13.57
CA VAL A 469 -29.24 4.14 12.72
C VAL A 469 -30.38 4.26 11.71
N ARG A 470 -30.89 5.48 11.52
CA ARG A 470 -31.88 5.80 10.50
C ARG A 470 -31.19 6.24 9.22
N PHE A 471 -31.63 5.70 8.10
CA PHE A 471 -31.20 6.07 6.77
C PHE A 471 -32.37 6.71 6.04
N THR A 472 -32.09 7.83 5.37
CA THR A 472 -33.06 8.56 4.54
C THR A 472 -32.53 8.65 3.12
N TRP A 473 -33.34 8.26 2.12
CA TRP A 473 -32.93 8.20 0.72
C TRP A 473 -34.07 8.62 -0.20
N THR A 474 -33.76 9.41 -1.23
CA THR A 474 -34.69 9.77 -2.31
C THR A 474 -34.14 9.22 -3.63
N PRO A 475 -34.65 8.07 -4.13
CA PRO A 475 -34.11 7.41 -5.32
C PRO A 475 -34.23 8.30 -6.56
N GLN A 476 -33.20 8.28 -7.40
CA GLN A 476 -33.16 8.95 -8.70
C GLN A 476 -33.44 7.96 -9.84
N ILE A 477 -33.81 8.46 -11.01
CA ILE A 477 -34.20 7.61 -12.16
C ILE A 477 -33.05 6.71 -12.65
N ASN A 478 -31.81 7.15 -12.49
CA ASN A 478 -30.60 6.37 -12.78
C ASN A 478 -30.26 5.32 -11.70
N GLN A 479 -31.09 5.16 -10.67
CA GLN A 479 -30.93 4.18 -9.58
C GLN A 479 -32.01 3.09 -9.61
N VAL A 480 -32.82 3.00 -10.67
CA VAL A 480 -33.84 1.96 -10.84
C VAL A 480 -33.17 0.59 -10.94
N GLY A 481 -33.61 -0.36 -10.11
CA GLY A 481 -33.08 -1.71 -10.06
C GLY A 481 -32.93 -2.23 -8.63
N LEU A 482 -32.36 -3.44 -8.48
CA LEU A 482 -32.06 -4.01 -7.18
C LEU A 482 -30.90 -3.23 -6.54
N GLN A 483 -31.16 -2.67 -5.36
CA GLN A 483 -30.13 -2.01 -4.54
C GLN A 483 -29.78 -2.91 -3.35
N GLN A 484 -28.48 -3.01 -3.04
CA GLN A 484 -27.99 -3.81 -1.91
C GLN A 484 -27.17 -2.93 -0.97
N LEU A 485 -27.31 -3.17 0.33
CA LEU A 485 -26.57 -2.47 1.39
C LEU A 485 -25.75 -3.50 2.15
N CYS A 486 -24.44 -3.30 2.21
CA CYS A 486 -23.56 -4.06 3.09
C CYS A 486 -23.41 -3.30 4.40
N THR A 487 -23.73 -3.91 5.54
CA THR A 487 -23.67 -3.25 6.85
C THR A 487 -22.75 -3.98 7.80
N THR A 488 -21.99 -3.23 8.61
CA THR A 488 -21.22 -3.74 9.75
C THR A 488 -21.59 -2.96 11.02
N ALA A 489 -21.39 -3.57 12.18
CA ALA A 489 -21.60 -2.95 13.48
C ALA A 489 -20.24 -2.84 14.18
N LEU A 490 -19.89 -1.63 14.59
CA LEU A 490 -18.63 -1.33 15.27
C LEU A 490 -18.84 -1.39 16.79
N THR A 491 -17.94 -2.08 17.49
CA THR A 491 -17.82 -2.04 18.95
C THR A 491 -16.52 -1.35 19.34
N THR A 492 -16.51 -0.68 20.48
CA THR A 492 -15.35 -0.04 21.11
C THR A 492 -15.27 -0.36 22.57
#